data_AF-A0A2T0SFF7-F1
#
_entry.id   AF-A0A2T0SFF7-F1
#
_cell.length_a   1.000
_cell.length_b   1.000
_cell.length_c   1.000
_cell.angle_alpha   90.00
_cell.angle_beta   90.00
_cell.angle_gamma   90.00
#
_symmetry.space_group_name_H-M   'P 1'
#
loop_
_entity.id
_entity.type
_entity.pdbx_description
1 polymer ?
#
loop_
_entity_poly.entity_id
_entity_poly.type
_entity_poly.pdbx_seq_one_letter_code
_entity_poly.pdbx_strand_id
1 'polypeptide(L)'
;MHRHTFGVVSPFVGGDYYGAIISGIAAAAAAGGDRIMAVQTLDPGSHSADRAGVPDFRYAVARRHLAGLVVLPGAVPPGYARRARQAGMPVIYVGEDATGHDCSSVLVDNRSGVREAVAHLVEHGHRRIAFAGNLAHFDLRERYEGYLEGLRAAGLTPQTSLLYETDDNHESGGAAVADALIRARMPATAIVLGTDRNAIGLAGRLAAAGYAVPGDMAVAGFDDIADATFARPGISTVRQPLDDVGAAVYELMLELQRDADPAPVLRHVPTTFVARASCGCGDGSLPVSEEATRALFGQVQYLQETLNIQHQLGIELLGAHDRDPRTLAWLGSTPAIGGSLGLWTEPDPDRDDPPLDVVGEYGGTGAGRLAGSTPASEFPPPWLFELADAEPGNAVFVVPVRGGARDWGFLAAVGRIQATTPPGREMMNQSGALLAAALEHRAMVAALREKEESLRNAALHDHLTGLPNRVLLEDRLNQAHLRATRQPDRRFAVLLLDLDGFKAVNDSYGHAAGDELLVEVAVRLTRLLRRSDTVARLGGDEFVVLLDGVAGPHGHQPVCDGITASIAEPFAVAGHKVHVGVSIGVALSRGDGTPPDHLLREADAAMYEAKSLTRRR
;
A
#
# COMPACT_ATOMS: atom_id res chain seq x y z
N MET A 1 16.40 -16.81 28.43
CA MET A 1 15.79 -17.74 27.46
C MET A 1 15.64 -16.98 26.16
N HIS A 2 16.09 -17.54 25.04
CA HIS A 2 15.88 -16.92 23.73
C HIS A 2 14.41 -17.11 23.34
N ARG A 3 13.72 -16.02 23.00
CA ARG A 3 12.34 -16.04 22.53
C ARG A 3 12.34 -16.31 21.04
N HIS A 4 11.59 -17.29 20.54
CA HIS A 4 11.45 -17.55 19.11
C HIS A 4 10.34 -16.68 18.51
N THR A 5 10.50 -16.32 17.24
CA THR A 5 9.46 -15.62 16.47
C THR A 5 8.96 -16.54 15.37
N PHE A 6 7.67 -16.81 15.33
CA PHE A 6 7.03 -17.58 14.25
C PHE A 6 6.32 -16.64 13.29
N GLY A 7 6.57 -16.80 11.99
CA GLY A 7 5.92 -16.01 10.96
C GLY A 7 4.62 -16.67 10.53
N VAL A 8 3.53 -15.90 10.43
CA VAL A 8 2.25 -16.36 9.88
C VAL A 8 1.97 -15.58 8.60
N VAL A 9 2.06 -16.23 7.45
CA VAL A 9 1.70 -15.62 6.16
C VAL A 9 0.23 -15.89 5.86
N SER A 10 -0.51 -14.83 5.55
CA SER A 10 -1.96 -14.88 5.41
C SER A 10 -2.45 -13.90 4.35
N PRO A 11 -3.53 -14.20 3.60
CA PRO A 11 -4.17 -13.23 2.70
C PRO A 11 -4.54 -11.92 3.41
N PHE A 12 -5.04 -12.03 4.64
CA PHE A 12 -5.38 -10.90 5.52
C PHE A 12 -4.81 -11.15 6.92
N VAL A 13 -4.34 -10.11 7.59
CA VAL A 13 -3.78 -10.19 8.97
C VAL A 13 -4.82 -9.93 10.06
N GLY A 14 -6.07 -9.70 9.67
CA GLY A 14 -7.24 -9.64 10.53
C GLY A 14 -8.38 -10.41 9.89
N GLY A 15 -9.58 -10.31 10.47
CA GLY A 15 -10.75 -11.02 9.97
C GLY A 15 -11.33 -11.99 11.00
N ASP A 16 -12.62 -12.27 10.89
CA ASP A 16 -13.32 -13.32 11.65
C ASP A 16 -12.79 -14.74 11.37
N TYR A 17 -12.21 -14.96 10.20
CA TYR A 17 -11.54 -16.21 9.84
C TYR A 17 -10.02 -16.16 10.05
N TYR A 18 -9.28 -15.44 9.19
CA TYR A 18 -7.82 -15.39 9.24
C TYR A 18 -7.29 -14.78 10.55
N GLY A 19 -7.89 -13.66 10.99
CA GLY A 19 -7.52 -13.02 12.25
C GLY A 19 -7.77 -13.90 13.47
N ALA A 20 -8.84 -14.71 13.47
CA ALA A 20 -9.11 -15.66 14.55
C ALA A 20 -8.08 -16.79 14.62
N ILE A 21 -7.67 -17.37 13.48
CA ILE A 21 -6.58 -18.36 13.44
C ILE A 21 -5.27 -17.75 13.92
N ILE A 22 -4.90 -16.56 13.42
CA ILE A 22 -3.69 -15.84 13.84
C ILE A 22 -3.73 -15.56 15.35
N SER A 23 -4.90 -15.18 15.89
CA SER A 23 -5.10 -14.96 17.33
C SER A 23 -4.91 -16.23 18.16
N GLY A 24 -5.43 -17.38 17.70
CA GLY A 24 -5.23 -18.66 18.36
C GLY A 24 -3.75 -19.06 18.41
N ILE A 25 -3.03 -18.91 17.29
CA ILE A 25 -1.58 -19.18 17.24
C ILE A 25 -0.81 -18.21 18.16
N ALA A 26 -1.17 -16.92 18.15
CA ALA A 26 -0.55 -15.90 19.01
C ALA A 26 -0.72 -16.23 20.50
N ALA A 27 -1.91 -16.65 20.91
CA ALA A 27 -2.21 -17.04 22.28
C ALA A 27 -1.39 -18.27 22.71
N ALA A 28 -1.33 -19.31 21.86
CA ALA A 28 -0.53 -20.51 22.12
C ALA A 28 0.97 -20.20 22.23
N ALA A 29 1.51 -19.41 21.29
CA ALA A 29 2.91 -18.99 21.32
C ALA A 29 3.24 -18.17 22.56
N ALA A 30 2.38 -17.21 22.93
CA ALA A 30 2.56 -16.41 24.13
C ALA A 30 2.55 -17.25 25.41
N ALA A 31 1.65 -18.25 25.51
CA ALA A 31 1.59 -19.18 26.63
C ALA A 31 2.86 -20.04 26.75
N GLY A 32 3.47 -20.39 25.62
CA GLY A 32 4.75 -21.10 25.55
C GLY A 32 5.99 -20.23 25.70
N GLY A 33 5.83 -18.90 25.88
CA GLY A 33 6.92 -17.95 26.05
C GLY A 33 7.54 -17.43 24.75
N ASP A 34 6.99 -17.78 23.59
CA ASP A 34 7.39 -17.33 22.26
C ASP A 34 6.49 -16.18 21.75
N ARG A 35 6.66 -15.76 20.50
CA ARG A 35 5.88 -14.68 19.86
C ARG A 35 5.62 -14.97 18.38
N ILE A 36 4.69 -14.22 17.79
CA ILE A 36 4.38 -14.30 16.36
C ILE A 36 4.58 -12.99 15.63
N MET A 37 4.73 -13.09 14.31
CA MET A 37 4.61 -11.98 13.37
C MET A 37 3.63 -12.39 12.27
N ALA A 38 2.70 -11.51 11.90
CA ALA A 38 1.75 -11.77 10.83
C ALA A 38 2.08 -10.96 9.58
N VAL A 39 2.13 -11.60 8.42
CA VAL A 39 2.44 -10.97 7.13
C VAL A 39 1.23 -11.09 6.21
N GLN A 40 0.71 -9.95 5.77
CA GLN A 40 -0.34 -9.89 4.77
C GLN A 40 0.26 -10.10 3.39
N THR A 41 -0.39 -10.93 2.57
CA THR A 41 0.10 -11.25 1.22
C THR A 41 -0.78 -10.72 0.10
N LEU A 42 -2.08 -10.51 0.33
CA LEU A 42 -2.93 -9.83 -0.64
C LEU A 42 -2.62 -8.34 -0.68
N ASP A 43 -2.82 -7.77 -1.87
CA ASP A 43 -2.63 -6.35 -2.09
C ASP A 43 -3.56 -5.53 -1.18
N PRO A 44 -3.07 -4.41 -0.63
CA PRO A 44 -3.85 -3.60 0.29
C PRO A 44 -5.13 -3.09 -0.37
N GLY A 45 -6.23 -3.11 0.36
CA GLY A 45 -7.54 -2.72 -0.16
C GLY A 45 -8.30 -3.84 -0.85
N SER A 46 -7.74 -5.05 -0.90
CA SER A 46 -8.52 -6.26 -1.23
C SER A 46 -9.62 -6.49 -0.17
N HIS A 47 -10.77 -7.02 -0.59
CA HIS A 47 -11.94 -7.23 0.29
C HIS A 47 -12.49 -8.66 0.26
N SER A 48 -11.88 -9.56 -0.51
CA SER A 48 -12.28 -10.96 -0.62
C SER A 48 -11.12 -11.80 -1.13
N ALA A 49 -10.69 -12.78 -0.34
CA ALA A 49 -9.64 -13.71 -0.72
C ALA A 49 -10.10 -14.57 -1.91
N ASP A 50 -11.33 -15.08 -1.87
CA ASP A 50 -11.93 -15.91 -2.93
C ASP A 50 -11.93 -15.20 -4.30
N ARG A 51 -12.18 -13.89 -4.32
CA ARG A 51 -12.21 -13.11 -5.57
C ARG A 51 -10.82 -12.62 -6.00
N ALA A 52 -9.91 -12.39 -5.05
CA ALA A 52 -8.57 -11.90 -5.36
C ALA A 52 -7.66 -13.01 -5.92
N GLY A 53 -7.95 -14.28 -5.60
CA GLY A 53 -7.12 -15.41 -5.98
C GLY A 53 -5.82 -15.49 -5.16
N VAL A 54 -4.88 -16.32 -5.62
CA VAL A 54 -3.59 -16.48 -4.93
C VAL A 54 -2.69 -15.28 -5.26
N PRO A 55 -2.18 -14.53 -4.26
CA PRO A 55 -1.33 -13.36 -4.50
C PRO A 55 0.02 -13.74 -5.10
N ASP A 56 0.60 -12.83 -5.88
CA ASP A 56 1.98 -12.96 -6.37
C ASP A 56 3.00 -12.49 -5.31
N PHE A 57 2.93 -13.06 -4.11
CA PHE A 57 3.81 -12.72 -3.00
C PHE A 57 5.11 -13.53 -3.06
N ARG A 58 6.25 -12.86 -3.27
CA ARG A 58 7.55 -13.51 -3.52
C ARG A 58 8.65 -13.19 -2.53
N TYR A 59 8.52 -12.09 -1.78
CA TYR A 59 9.59 -11.52 -0.97
C TYR A 59 9.86 -12.31 0.30
N ALA A 60 11.14 -12.46 0.64
CA ALA A 60 11.63 -13.14 1.84
C ALA A 60 11.42 -12.33 3.15
N VAL A 61 10.31 -11.60 3.30
CA VAL A 61 10.13 -10.61 4.38
C VAL A 61 10.38 -11.23 5.75
N ALA A 62 11.19 -10.55 6.55
CA ALA A 62 11.54 -10.92 7.92
C ALA A 62 12.18 -12.29 8.09
N ARG A 63 12.59 -12.99 7.02
CA ARG A 63 13.08 -14.38 7.08
C ARG A 63 14.19 -14.58 8.13
N ARG A 64 15.05 -13.59 8.37
CA ARG A 64 16.14 -13.67 9.37
C ARG A 64 15.67 -13.59 10.83
N HIS A 65 14.44 -13.14 11.07
CA HIS A 65 13.83 -13.07 12.39
C HIS A 65 13.05 -14.34 12.75
N LEU A 66 12.73 -15.18 11.76
CA LEU A 66 11.79 -16.28 11.90
C LEU A 66 12.47 -17.60 12.23
N ALA A 67 11.93 -18.29 13.23
CA ALA A 67 12.33 -19.64 13.61
C ALA A 67 11.45 -20.72 12.96
N GLY A 68 10.39 -20.31 12.25
CA GLY A 68 9.44 -21.18 11.55
C GLY A 68 8.35 -20.36 10.87
N LEU A 69 7.67 -20.98 9.91
CA LEU A 69 6.65 -20.35 9.08
C LEU A 69 5.33 -21.13 9.12
N VAL A 70 4.23 -20.41 9.31
CA VAL A 70 2.87 -20.92 9.19
C VAL A 70 2.23 -20.29 7.95
N VAL A 71 1.63 -21.11 7.10
CA VAL A 71 1.00 -20.71 5.84
C VAL A 71 -0.50 -20.94 5.94
N LEU A 72 -1.29 -19.87 5.88
CA LEU A 72 -2.75 -19.96 5.84
C LEU A 72 -3.29 -20.17 4.42
N PRO A 73 -4.54 -20.67 4.25
CA PRO A 73 -5.10 -20.98 2.94
C PRO A 73 -5.07 -19.79 2.00
N GLY A 74 -4.57 -20.00 0.78
CA GLY A 74 -4.48 -18.98 -0.27
C GLY A 74 -3.47 -17.87 -0.01
N ALA A 75 -2.64 -17.96 1.04
CA ALA A 75 -1.70 -16.90 1.40
C ALA A 75 -0.60 -16.69 0.36
N VAL A 76 -0.06 -17.75 -0.23
CA VAL A 76 1.14 -17.69 -1.07
C VAL A 76 1.08 -18.74 -2.18
N PRO A 77 1.79 -18.55 -3.30
CA PRO A 77 1.92 -19.60 -4.31
C PRO A 77 2.70 -20.79 -3.74
N PRO A 78 2.46 -22.03 -4.24
CA PRO A 78 3.14 -23.25 -3.75
C PRO A 78 4.68 -23.18 -3.78
N GLY A 79 5.25 -22.36 -4.66
CA GLY A 79 6.70 -22.13 -4.74
C GLY A 79 7.29 -21.42 -3.52
N TYR A 80 6.51 -20.62 -2.78
CA TYR A 80 6.99 -19.82 -1.66
C TYR A 80 7.42 -20.70 -0.48
N ALA A 81 6.53 -21.58 -0.02
CA ALA A 81 6.79 -22.48 1.11
C ALA A 81 7.96 -23.42 0.83
N ARG A 82 8.07 -23.95 -0.40
CA ARG A 82 9.21 -24.79 -0.80
C ARG A 82 10.56 -24.08 -0.68
N ARG A 83 10.64 -22.78 -1.03
CA ARG A 83 11.88 -22.01 -0.84
C ARG A 83 12.23 -21.86 0.64
N ALA A 84 11.24 -21.64 1.50
CA ALA A 84 11.45 -21.57 2.95
C ALA A 84 11.95 -22.92 3.51
N ARG A 85 11.34 -24.05 3.11
CA ARG A 85 11.82 -25.40 3.48
C ARG A 85 13.24 -25.68 3.01
N GLN A 86 13.57 -25.35 1.75
CA GLN A 86 14.92 -25.50 1.20
C GLN A 86 15.97 -24.66 1.93
N ALA A 87 15.55 -23.55 2.55
CA ALA A 87 16.40 -22.72 3.41
C ALA A 87 16.53 -23.26 4.86
N GLY A 88 15.98 -24.45 5.15
CA GLY A 88 16.04 -25.09 6.47
C GLY A 88 14.99 -24.59 7.47
N MET A 89 14.00 -23.80 7.03
CA MET A 89 12.95 -23.30 7.91
C MET A 89 11.81 -24.33 8.03
N PRO A 90 11.33 -24.66 9.23
CA PRO A 90 10.09 -25.44 9.39
C PRO A 90 8.89 -24.70 8.79
N VAL A 91 8.05 -25.42 8.05
CA VAL A 91 6.84 -24.86 7.43
C VAL A 91 5.62 -25.72 7.77
N ILE A 92 4.56 -25.08 8.25
CA ILE A 92 3.27 -25.70 8.56
C ILE A 92 2.18 -25.02 7.73
N TYR A 93 1.40 -25.80 6.99
CA TYR A 93 0.16 -25.34 6.37
C TYR A 93 -1.02 -25.50 7.33
N VAL A 94 -1.97 -24.56 7.29
CA VAL A 94 -3.25 -24.67 7.99
C VAL A 94 -4.36 -24.76 6.96
N GLY A 95 -5.26 -25.72 7.10
CA GLY A 95 -6.43 -25.87 6.23
C GLY A 95 -6.17 -26.46 4.82
N GLU A 96 -4.92 -26.80 4.50
CA GLU A 96 -4.53 -27.48 3.25
C GLU A 96 -3.56 -28.63 3.55
N ASP A 97 -3.74 -29.78 2.90
CA ASP A 97 -2.79 -30.91 3.00
C ASP A 97 -1.60 -30.67 2.08
N ALA A 98 -0.49 -30.26 2.67
CA ALA A 98 0.78 -30.01 2.00
C ALA A 98 1.82 -31.13 2.23
N THR A 99 1.43 -32.28 2.79
CA THR A 99 2.37 -33.38 3.09
C THR A 99 3.00 -33.97 1.83
N GLY A 100 2.25 -33.98 0.71
CA GLY A 100 2.77 -34.34 -0.61
C GLY A 100 3.79 -33.35 -1.19
N HIS A 101 4.03 -32.22 -0.52
CA HIS A 101 4.96 -31.15 -0.89
C HIS A 101 6.04 -30.90 0.18
N ASP A 102 6.34 -31.91 0.99
CA ASP A 102 7.39 -31.88 2.01
C ASP A 102 7.18 -30.80 3.11
N CYS A 103 5.92 -30.48 3.39
CA CYS A 103 5.50 -29.54 4.42
C CYS A 103 4.51 -30.22 5.37
N SER A 104 4.58 -29.90 6.67
CA SER A 104 3.60 -30.39 7.64
C SER A 104 2.29 -29.62 7.53
N SER A 105 1.19 -30.18 8.03
CA SER A 105 -0.13 -29.58 7.90
C SER A 105 -1.00 -29.81 9.14
N VAL A 106 -1.79 -28.79 9.51
CA VAL A 106 -2.85 -28.87 10.52
C VAL A 106 -4.19 -28.63 9.83
N LEU A 107 -5.06 -29.64 9.89
CA LEU A 107 -6.39 -29.61 9.28
C LEU A 107 -7.47 -29.67 10.35
N VAL A 108 -8.54 -28.92 10.12
CA VAL A 108 -9.78 -29.09 10.88
C VAL A 108 -10.49 -30.31 10.33
N ASP A 109 -10.84 -31.26 11.19
CA ASP A 109 -11.68 -32.39 10.80
C ASP A 109 -13.14 -31.94 10.73
N ASN A 110 -13.53 -31.52 9.53
CA ASN A 110 -14.89 -31.09 9.21
C ASN A 110 -15.92 -32.21 9.34
N ARG A 111 -15.50 -33.49 9.32
CA ARG A 111 -16.42 -34.63 9.29
C ARG A 111 -16.90 -35.00 10.68
N SER A 112 -16.01 -34.99 11.69
CA SER A 112 -16.33 -35.41 13.06
C SER A 112 -17.53 -34.66 13.63
N GLY A 113 -17.50 -33.33 13.63
CA GLY A 113 -18.58 -32.51 14.18
C GLY A 113 -19.90 -32.65 13.41
N VAL A 114 -19.86 -32.85 12.08
CA VAL A 114 -21.10 -33.13 11.33
C VAL A 114 -21.67 -34.51 11.68
N ARG A 115 -20.81 -35.53 11.86
CA ARG A 115 -21.28 -36.84 12.32
C ARG A 115 -21.92 -36.74 13.70
N GLU A 116 -21.34 -35.97 14.62
CA GLU A 116 -21.93 -35.69 15.93
C GLU A 116 -23.28 -34.97 15.81
N ALA A 117 -23.39 -33.96 14.93
CA ALA A 117 -24.66 -33.27 14.67
C ALA A 117 -25.74 -34.22 14.16
N VAL A 118 -25.41 -35.10 13.20
CA VAL A 118 -26.34 -36.11 12.68
C VAL A 118 -26.72 -37.12 13.76
N ALA A 119 -25.75 -37.65 14.50
CA ALA A 119 -26.00 -38.58 15.60
C ALA A 119 -26.95 -37.97 16.63
N HIS A 120 -26.71 -36.71 17.02
CA HIS A 120 -27.56 -35.95 17.92
C HIS A 120 -28.99 -35.79 17.40
N LEU A 121 -29.17 -35.43 16.13
CA LEU A 121 -30.50 -35.34 15.52
C LEU A 121 -31.20 -36.71 15.49
N VAL A 122 -30.48 -37.80 15.28
CA VAL A 122 -31.03 -39.16 15.36
C VAL A 122 -31.46 -39.53 16.79
N GLU A 123 -30.69 -39.13 17.80
CA GLU A 123 -31.04 -39.29 19.22
C GLU A 123 -32.34 -38.55 19.58
N HIS A 124 -32.56 -37.38 18.97
CA HIS A 124 -33.83 -36.63 19.04
C HIS A 124 -34.97 -37.29 18.24
N GLY A 125 -34.74 -38.44 17.59
CA GLY A 125 -35.74 -39.23 16.88
C GLY A 125 -35.88 -38.88 15.40
N HIS A 126 -35.07 -37.98 14.86
CA HIS A 126 -35.13 -37.62 13.44
C HIS A 126 -34.59 -38.77 12.56
N ARG A 127 -35.37 -39.14 11.55
CA ARG A 127 -35.02 -40.21 10.58
C ARG A 127 -34.96 -39.70 9.13
N ARG A 128 -35.56 -38.55 8.86
CA ARG A 128 -35.54 -37.83 7.57
C ARG A 128 -34.74 -36.56 7.76
N ILE A 129 -33.42 -36.66 7.67
CA ILE A 129 -32.49 -35.56 7.90
C ILE A 129 -31.96 -35.10 6.55
N ALA A 130 -32.19 -33.85 6.18
CA ALA A 130 -31.68 -33.25 4.96
C ALA A 130 -30.28 -32.66 5.15
N PHE A 131 -29.58 -32.41 4.05
CA PHE A 131 -28.36 -31.61 4.01
C PHE A 131 -28.53 -30.47 3.01
N ALA A 132 -28.01 -29.28 3.33
CA ALA A 132 -27.94 -28.17 2.38
C ALA A 132 -26.61 -27.43 2.43
N GLY A 133 -26.07 -27.03 1.28
CA GLY A 133 -24.87 -26.19 1.21
C GLY A 133 -24.30 -26.05 -0.19
N ASN A 134 -23.32 -25.16 -0.35
CA ASN A 134 -22.66 -24.93 -1.64
C ASN A 134 -21.52 -25.93 -1.87
N LEU A 135 -21.82 -27.03 -2.56
CA LEU A 135 -20.87 -28.11 -2.84
C LEU A 135 -19.76 -27.75 -3.85
N ALA A 136 -19.78 -26.53 -4.41
CA ALA A 136 -18.67 -26.05 -5.22
C ALA A 136 -17.38 -25.89 -4.39
N HIS A 137 -17.49 -25.64 -3.08
CA HIS A 137 -16.35 -25.45 -2.19
C HIS A 137 -15.91 -26.78 -1.55
N PHE A 138 -14.60 -26.97 -1.39
CA PHE A 138 -14.03 -28.22 -0.87
C PHE A 138 -14.49 -28.55 0.56
N ASP A 139 -14.42 -27.58 1.47
CA ASP A 139 -14.78 -27.77 2.87
C ASP A 139 -16.25 -28.19 3.04
N LEU A 140 -17.15 -27.65 2.21
CA LEU A 140 -18.57 -28.05 2.22
C LEU A 140 -18.77 -29.47 1.68
N ARG A 141 -17.94 -29.95 0.74
CA ARG A 141 -17.96 -31.36 0.32
C ARG A 141 -17.54 -32.27 1.47
N GLU A 142 -16.53 -31.89 2.25
CA GLU A 142 -16.14 -32.66 3.44
C GLU A 142 -17.25 -32.70 4.49
N ARG A 143 -17.90 -31.56 4.75
CA ARG A 143 -19.05 -31.48 5.67
C ARG A 143 -20.20 -32.39 5.18
N TYR A 144 -20.47 -32.43 3.87
CA TYR A 144 -21.44 -33.35 3.28
C TYR A 144 -21.05 -34.82 3.43
N GLU A 145 -19.78 -35.17 3.22
CA GLU A 145 -19.28 -36.52 3.47
C GLU A 145 -19.44 -36.93 4.94
N GLY A 146 -19.15 -36.03 5.88
CA GLY A 146 -19.42 -36.23 7.30
C GLY A 146 -20.91 -36.50 7.59
N TYR A 147 -21.81 -35.76 6.93
CA TYR A 147 -23.26 -36.03 7.02
C TYR A 147 -23.63 -37.44 6.52
N LEU A 148 -23.08 -37.85 5.37
CA LEU A 148 -23.33 -39.18 4.81
C LEU A 148 -22.78 -40.29 5.72
N GLU A 149 -21.59 -40.10 6.29
CA GLU A 149 -21.00 -41.02 7.28
C GLU A 149 -21.87 -41.12 8.53
N GLY A 150 -22.35 -39.99 9.05
CA GLY A 150 -23.23 -39.93 10.22
C GLY A 150 -24.55 -40.68 10.00
N LEU A 151 -25.18 -40.51 8.83
CA LEU A 151 -26.38 -41.26 8.47
C LEU A 151 -26.11 -42.77 8.42
N ARG A 152 -25.03 -43.19 7.75
CA ARG A 152 -24.68 -44.61 7.64
C ARG A 152 -24.38 -45.23 9.00
N ALA A 153 -23.66 -44.52 9.86
CA ALA A 153 -23.36 -44.95 11.23
C ALA A 153 -24.64 -45.12 12.07
N ALA A 154 -25.65 -44.28 11.85
CA ALA A 154 -26.96 -44.38 12.47
C ALA A 154 -27.91 -45.42 11.82
N GLY A 155 -27.44 -46.16 10.81
CA GLY A 155 -28.24 -47.15 10.07
C GLY A 155 -29.28 -46.53 9.13
N LEU A 156 -29.13 -45.25 8.76
CA LEU A 156 -29.98 -44.55 7.80
C LEU A 156 -29.37 -44.59 6.40
N THR A 157 -30.21 -44.78 5.38
CA THR A 157 -29.78 -44.74 3.98
C THR A 157 -29.84 -43.30 3.47
N PRO A 158 -28.72 -42.71 2.99
CA PRO A 158 -28.74 -41.39 2.38
C PRO A 158 -29.66 -41.32 1.16
N GLN A 159 -30.44 -40.24 1.06
CA GLN A 159 -31.37 -40.01 -0.05
C GLN A 159 -30.98 -38.75 -0.80
N THR A 160 -30.76 -38.86 -2.11
CA THR A 160 -30.43 -37.71 -2.96
C THR A 160 -31.56 -36.67 -3.01
N SER A 161 -32.81 -37.07 -2.79
CA SER A 161 -33.96 -36.17 -2.68
C SER A 161 -33.96 -35.29 -1.42
N LEU A 162 -33.05 -35.53 -0.47
CA LEU A 162 -32.88 -34.74 0.75
C LEU A 162 -31.59 -33.90 0.73
N LEU A 163 -30.92 -33.82 -0.40
CA LEU A 163 -29.80 -32.91 -0.64
C LEU A 163 -30.32 -31.64 -1.35
N TYR A 164 -29.95 -30.48 -0.81
CA TYR A 164 -30.26 -29.18 -1.41
C TYR A 164 -28.97 -28.39 -1.65
N GLU A 165 -28.59 -28.21 -2.90
CA GLU A 165 -27.45 -27.35 -3.24
C GLU A 165 -27.83 -25.88 -3.17
N THR A 166 -26.95 -25.05 -2.59
CA THR A 166 -27.12 -23.59 -2.51
C THR A 166 -26.16 -22.88 -3.44
N ASP A 167 -26.59 -21.74 -3.99
CA ASP A 167 -25.75 -20.90 -4.84
C ASP A 167 -24.69 -20.12 -4.04
N ASP A 168 -24.94 -19.92 -2.73
CA ASP A 168 -24.07 -19.17 -1.81
C ASP A 168 -24.05 -19.78 -0.40
N ASN A 169 -23.13 -19.29 0.43
CA ASN A 169 -22.98 -19.65 1.85
C ASN A 169 -23.57 -18.58 2.78
N HIS A 170 -24.58 -17.83 2.33
CA HIS A 170 -25.21 -16.73 3.04
C HIS A 170 -26.67 -17.05 3.42
N GLU A 171 -27.32 -16.10 4.09
CA GLU A 171 -28.71 -16.19 4.51
C GLU A 171 -29.66 -16.35 3.31
N SER A 172 -29.31 -15.79 2.15
CA SER A 172 -30.03 -15.94 0.89
C SER A 172 -30.12 -17.40 0.44
N GLY A 173 -29.00 -18.13 0.42
CA GLY A 173 -28.98 -19.55 0.10
C GLY A 173 -29.85 -20.37 1.05
N GLY A 174 -29.79 -20.08 2.36
CA GLY A 174 -30.66 -20.70 3.36
C GLY A 174 -32.15 -20.45 3.13
N ALA A 175 -32.54 -19.22 2.80
CA ALA A 175 -33.92 -18.85 2.51
C ALA A 175 -34.46 -19.56 1.26
N ALA A 176 -33.63 -19.71 0.22
CA ALA A 176 -34.00 -20.46 -0.99
C ALA A 176 -34.28 -21.95 -0.70
N VAL A 177 -33.48 -22.56 0.19
CA VAL A 177 -33.69 -23.95 0.66
C VAL A 177 -34.99 -24.06 1.45
N ALA A 178 -35.30 -23.12 2.33
CA ALA A 178 -36.58 -23.09 3.04
C ALA A 178 -37.78 -23.05 2.06
N ASP A 179 -37.73 -22.20 1.04
CA ASP A 179 -38.76 -22.14 0.01
C ASP A 179 -38.90 -23.46 -0.77
N ALA A 180 -37.79 -24.16 -1.03
CA ALA A 180 -37.80 -25.47 -1.68
C ALA A 180 -38.43 -26.56 -0.78
N LEU A 181 -38.08 -26.58 0.51
CA LEU A 181 -38.66 -27.49 1.50
C LEU A 181 -40.17 -27.29 1.64
N ILE A 182 -40.63 -26.04 1.70
CA ILE A 182 -42.05 -25.69 1.78
C ILE A 182 -42.80 -26.17 0.52
N ARG A 183 -42.26 -25.90 -0.68
CA ARG A 183 -42.86 -26.38 -1.95
C ARG A 183 -42.94 -27.90 -2.00
N ALA A 184 -41.94 -28.59 -1.47
CA ALA A 184 -41.89 -30.04 -1.38
C ALA A 184 -42.72 -30.63 -0.21
N ARG A 185 -43.46 -29.79 0.53
CA ARG A 185 -44.29 -30.17 1.69
C ARG A 185 -43.49 -30.79 2.84
N MET A 186 -42.35 -30.20 3.17
CA MET A 186 -41.49 -30.58 4.31
C MET A 186 -41.10 -32.08 4.31
N PRO A 187 -40.33 -32.53 3.31
CA PRO A 187 -39.94 -33.93 3.17
C PRO A 187 -38.93 -34.41 4.23
N ALA A 188 -38.33 -33.50 4.99
CA ALA A 188 -37.43 -33.76 6.12
C ALA A 188 -38.01 -33.19 7.42
N THR A 189 -37.55 -33.73 8.56
CA THR A 189 -37.88 -33.21 9.90
C THR A 189 -36.67 -32.57 10.60
N ALA A 190 -35.48 -32.74 10.03
CA ALA A 190 -34.28 -32.04 10.45
C ALA A 190 -33.41 -31.72 9.24
N ILE A 191 -32.54 -30.72 9.35
CA ILE A 191 -31.61 -30.34 8.30
C ILE A 191 -30.26 -29.90 8.91
N VAL A 192 -29.18 -30.41 8.31
CA VAL A 192 -27.82 -29.93 8.55
C VAL A 192 -27.45 -28.98 7.41
N LEU A 193 -26.96 -27.79 7.75
CA LEU A 193 -26.56 -26.78 6.77
C LEU A 193 -25.05 -26.60 6.77
N GLY A 194 -24.54 -26.29 5.58
CA GLY A 194 -23.13 -26.09 5.32
C GLY A 194 -22.53 -24.94 6.12
N THR A 195 -23.32 -23.94 6.53
CA THR A 195 -22.88 -22.81 7.36
C THR A 195 -24.00 -22.31 8.29
N ASP A 196 -23.62 -21.58 9.33
CA ASP A 196 -24.55 -20.90 10.22
C ASP A 196 -25.37 -19.80 9.52
N ARG A 197 -24.78 -19.10 8.54
CA ARG A 197 -25.53 -18.10 7.76
C ARG A 197 -26.65 -18.74 6.96
N ASN A 198 -26.39 -19.87 6.30
CA ASN A 198 -27.47 -20.62 5.67
C ASN A 198 -28.51 -21.05 6.71
N ALA A 199 -28.10 -21.50 7.91
CA ALA A 199 -29.02 -21.95 8.95
C ALA A 199 -29.92 -20.83 9.47
N ILE A 200 -29.37 -19.65 9.70
CA ILE A 200 -30.11 -18.44 10.10
C ILE A 200 -31.11 -18.03 9.01
N GLY A 201 -30.67 -18.01 7.74
CA GLY A 201 -31.54 -17.70 6.60
C GLY A 201 -32.71 -18.68 6.46
N LEU A 202 -32.44 -19.98 6.60
CA LEU A 202 -33.46 -21.02 6.55
C LEU A 202 -34.45 -20.88 7.72
N ALA A 203 -33.96 -20.74 8.95
CA ALA A 203 -34.79 -20.64 10.14
C ALA A 203 -35.68 -19.39 10.09
N GLY A 204 -35.12 -18.23 9.70
CA GLY A 204 -35.86 -16.99 9.54
C GLY A 204 -36.94 -17.09 8.47
N ARG A 205 -36.64 -17.73 7.33
CA ARG A 205 -37.62 -17.91 6.25
C ARG A 205 -38.74 -18.89 6.61
N LEU A 206 -38.43 -20.00 7.28
CA LEU A 206 -39.43 -20.95 7.80
C LEU A 206 -40.36 -20.27 8.82
N ALA A 207 -39.81 -19.51 9.76
CA ALA A 207 -40.58 -18.76 10.74
C ALA A 207 -41.52 -17.74 10.08
N ALA A 208 -41.03 -16.99 9.08
CA ALA A 208 -41.85 -16.06 8.31
C ALA A 208 -42.99 -16.74 7.53
N ALA A 209 -42.82 -18.01 7.16
CA ALA A 209 -43.84 -18.83 6.53
C ALA A 209 -44.75 -19.59 7.52
N GLY A 210 -44.57 -19.39 8.83
CA GLY A 210 -45.40 -19.98 9.88
C GLY A 210 -44.98 -21.36 10.37
N TYR A 211 -43.78 -21.83 10.00
CA TYR A 211 -43.21 -23.09 10.49
C TYR A 211 -42.36 -22.86 11.74
N ALA A 212 -42.48 -23.76 12.72
CA ALA A 212 -41.70 -23.72 13.95
C ALA A 212 -40.34 -24.39 13.77
N VAL A 213 -39.29 -23.71 14.23
CA VAL A 213 -37.97 -24.32 14.48
C VAL A 213 -37.83 -24.39 16.01
N PRO A 214 -37.62 -25.58 16.62
CA PRO A 214 -37.36 -26.89 16.01
C PRO A 214 -38.61 -27.72 15.65
N GLY A 215 -39.82 -27.26 16.00
CA GLY A 215 -41.03 -28.11 16.02
C GLY A 215 -41.39 -28.79 14.69
N ASP A 216 -41.35 -28.05 13.58
CA ASP A 216 -41.59 -28.59 12.23
C ASP A 216 -40.28 -29.00 11.54
N MET A 217 -39.16 -28.36 11.90
CA MET A 217 -37.84 -28.61 11.34
C MET A 217 -36.76 -28.30 12.37
N ALA A 218 -36.00 -29.31 12.78
CA ALA A 218 -34.76 -29.11 13.54
C ALA A 218 -33.65 -28.61 12.60
N VAL A 219 -32.84 -27.65 13.06
CA VAL A 219 -31.81 -26.99 12.25
C VAL A 219 -30.47 -27.07 12.95
N ALA A 220 -29.43 -27.49 12.23
CA ALA A 220 -28.04 -27.44 12.65
C ALA A 220 -27.18 -26.74 11.59
N GLY A 221 -26.41 -25.74 11.97
CA GLY A 221 -25.43 -25.05 11.13
C GLY A 221 -23.99 -25.54 11.34
N PHE A 222 -23.04 -24.70 10.94
CA PHE A 222 -21.60 -24.93 11.05
C PHE A 222 -20.90 -23.57 11.15
N ASP A 223 -19.78 -23.50 11.88
CA ASP A 223 -18.86 -22.36 12.11
C ASP A 223 -18.98 -21.72 13.50
N ASP A 224 -20.11 -21.90 14.20
CA ASP A 224 -20.42 -21.30 15.51
C ASP A 224 -20.23 -19.78 15.59
N ILE A 225 -20.76 -19.07 14.59
CA ILE A 225 -20.69 -17.61 14.56
C ILE A 225 -21.53 -17.01 15.70
N ALA A 226 -21.16 -15.81 16.15
CA ALA A 226 -21.89 -15.12 17.22
C ALA A 226 -23.40 -14.99 16.91
N ASP A 227 -23.74 -14.66 15.66
CA ASP A 227 -25.14 -14.51 15.22
C ASP A 227 -25.96 -15.80 15.40
N ALA A 228 -25.34 -16.98 15.26
CA ALA A 228 -25.99 -18.27 15.49
C ALA A 228 -26.43 -18.42 16.95
N THR A 229 -25.61 -17.94 17.90
CA THR A 229 -25.93 -17.95 19.33
C THR A 229 -27.12 -17.05 19.67
N PHE A 230 -27.23 -15.89 19.01
CA PHE A 230 -28.25 -14.87 19.31
C PHE A 230 -29.53 -14.96 18.46
N ALA A 231 -29.55 -15.85 17.47
CA ALA A 231 -30.74 -16.14 16.68
C ALA A 231 -31.91 -16.62 17.58
N ARG A 232 -33.13 -16.56 17.04
CA ARG A 232 -34.33 -17.06 17.74
C ARG A 232 -35.08 -18.06 16.85
N PRO A 233 -35.07 -19.36 17.18
CA PRO A 233 -34.27 -19.99 18.24
C PRO A 233 -32.76 -19.88 17.99
N GLY A 234 -31.94 -20.03 19.04
CA GLY A 234 -30.48 -20.11 18.89
C GLY A 234 -30.11 -21.31 18.02
N ILE A 235 -29.24 -21.10 17.03
CA ILE A 235 -28.87 -22.11 16.03
C ILE A 235 -27.82 -23.06 16.62
N SER A 236 -28.19 -24.33 16.78
CA SER A 236 -27.26 -25.44 17.01
C SER A 236 -26.28 -25.52 15.86
N THR A 237 -25.02 -25.81 16.13
CA THR A 237 -23.96 -25.65 15.13
C THR A 237 -22.75 -26.51 15.43
N VAL A 238 -21.91 -26.73 14.44
CA VAL A 238 -20.59 -27.36 14.61
C VAL A 238 -19.54 -26.26 14.79
N ARG A 239 -18.93 -26.21 15.96
CA ARG A 239 -17.84 -25.27 16.28
C ARG A 239 -16.52 -25.79 15.72
N GLN A 240 -15.82 -24.91 15.02
CA GLN A 240 -14.40 -25.10 14.73
C GLN A 240 -13.59 -24.59 15.92
N PRO A 241 -12.75 -25.42 16.57
CA PRO A 241 -11.98 -24.97 17.71
C PRO A 241 -10.73 -24.21 17.23
N LEU A 242 -10.90 -22.96 16.83
CA LEU A 242 -9.81 -22.13 16.30
C LEU A 242 -8.65 -21.97 17.29
N ASP A 243 -8.95 -21.96 18.60
CA ASP A 243 -7.93 -21.96 19.66
C ASP A 243 -7.12 -23.27 19.67
N ASP A 244 -7.78 -24.43 19.50
CA ASP A 244 -7.10 -25.73 19.44
C ASP A 244 -6.30 -25.90 18.14
N VAL A 245 -6.75 -25.30 17.03
CA VAL A 245 -5.95 -25.18 15.80
C VAL A 245 -4.67 -24.40 16.07
N GLY A 246 -4.78 -23.25 16.75
CA GLY A 246 -3.63 -22.44 17.15
C GLY A 246 -2.65 -23.20 18.04
N ALA A 247 -3.16 -23.91 19.04
CA ALA A 247 -2.37 -24.76 19.93
C ALA A 247 -1.68 -25.90 19.16
N ALA A 248 -2.41 -26.61 18.29
CA ALA A 248 -1.89 -27.69 17.47
C ALA A 248 -0.78 -27.24 16.52
N VAL A 249 -0.92 -26.05 15.92
CA VAL A 249 0.12 -25.43 15.08
C VAL A 249 1.37 -25.14 15.90
N TYR A 250 1.22 -24.55 17.09
CA TYR A 250 2.34 -24.20 17.96
C TYR A 250 3.09 -25.45 18.46
N GLU A 251 2.37 -26.47 18.94
CA GLU A 251 2.95 -27.73 19.38
C GLU A 251 3.72 -28.42 18.25
N LEU A 252 3.12 -28.51 17.06
CA LEU A 252 3.77 -29.10 15.89
C LEU A 252 5.00 -28.28 15.48
N MET A 253 4.98 -26.95 15.59
CA MET A 253 6.14 -26.11 15.32
C MET A 253 7.30 -26.43 16.26
N LEU A 254 7.03 -26.60 17.56
CA LEU A 254 8.04 -27.01 18.53
C LEU A 254 8.58 -28.41 18.29
N GLU A 255 7.74 -29.35 17.81
CA GLU A 255 8.18 -30.69 17.40
C GLU A 255 9.15 -30.61 16.22
N LEU A 256 8.80 -29.85 15.17
CA LEU A 256 9.63 -29.70 13.97
C LEU A 256 10.94 -28.98 14.24
N GLN A 257 11.02 -28.11 15.24
CA GLN A 257 12.28 -27.45 15.63
C GLN A 257 13.25 -28.35 16.39
N ARG A 258 12.79 -29.47 16.97
CA ARG A 258 13.64 -30.40 17.71
C ARG A 258 14.41 -31.35 16.79
N ASP A 259 13.90 -31.60 15.60
CA ASP A 259 14.51 -32.46 14.59
C ASP A 259 15.13 -31.59 13.48
N ALA A 260 16.29 -32.00 12.97
CA ALA A 260 16.99 -31.27 11.92
C ALA A 260 16.32 -31.48 10.54
N ASP A 261 15.64 -32.61 10.34
CA ASP A 261 14.93 -32.93 9.08
C ASP A 261 13.71 -33.84 9.34
N PRO A 262 12.67 -33.32 10.02
CA PRO A 262 11.48 -34.10 10.33
C PRO A 262 10.67 -34.43 9.07
N ALA A 263 10.20 -35.67 8.98
CA ALA A 263 9.23 -36.05 7.96
C ALA A 263 7.93 -35.22 8.10
N PRO A 264 7.24 -34.89 6.98
CA PRO A 264 5.98 -34.15 7.03
C PRO A 264 4.92 -34.84 7.91
N VAL A 265 4.30 -34.06 8.79
CA VAL A 265 3.25 -34.54 9.71
C VAL A 265 1.92 -33.91 9.34
N LEU A 266 0.88 -34.74 9.24
CA LEU A 266 -0.52 -34.30 9.13
C LEU A 266 -1.21 -34.44 10.48
N ARG A 267 -1.72 -33.33 11.04
CA ARG A 267 -2.47 -33.30 12.31
C ARG A 267 -3.91 -32.86 12.07
N HIS A 268 -4.85 -33.63 12.58
CA HIS A 268 -6.27 -33.29 12.54
C HIS A 268 -6.75 -32.74 13.89
N VAL A 269 -7.49 -31.64 13.86
CA VAL A 269 -8.15 -31.03 15.01
C VAL A 269 -9.65 -31.30 14.90
N PRO A 270 -10.28 -32.07 15.82
CA PRO A 270 -11.68 -32.44 15.72
C PRO A 270 -12.60 -31.23 15.89
N THR A 271 -13.70 -31.19 15.13
CA THR A 271 -14.78 -30.22 15.36
C THR A 271 -15.75 -30.74 16.41
N THR A 272 -16.50 -29.86 17.08
CA THR A 272 -17.43 -30.25 18.16
C THR A 272 -18.82 -29.72 17.89
N PHE A 273 -19.84 -30.57 18.06
CA PHE A 273 -21.23 -30.12 17.94
C PHE A 273 -21.70 -29.38 19.20
N VAL A 274 -22.29 -28.20 19.00
CA VAL A 274 -22.85 -27.31 20.02
C VAL A 274 -24.37 -27.25 19.85
N ALA A 275 -25.09 -27.90 20.77
CA ALA A 275 -26.55 -27.95 20.75
C ALA A 275 -27.19 -26.68 21.37
N ARG A 276 -28.25 -26.17 20.73
CA ARG A 276 -29.09 -25.02 21.15
C ARG A 276 -30.57 -25.28 20.84
N ALA A 277 -31.44 -24.28 21.05
CA ALA A 277 -32.88 -24.42 20.82
C ALA A 277 -33.29 -24.88 19.41
N SER A 278 -32.52 -24.61 18.36
CA SER A 278 -32.94 -24.96 17.00
C SER A 278 -32.95 -26.47 16.70
N CYS A 279 -32.34 -27.32 17.54
CA CYS A 279 -32.49 -28.78 17.48
C CYS A 279 -33.42 -29.36 18.56
N GLY A 280 -34.07 -28.51 19.36
CA GLY A 280 -34.94 -28.95 20.46
C GLY A 280 -34.22 -29.23 21.76
N CYS A 281 -32.94 -28.94 21.87
CA CYS A 281 -32.28 -28.85 23.16
C CYS A 281 -32.77 -27.61 23.91
N GLY A 282 -32.85 -27.68 25.24
CA GLY A 282 -33.09 -26.48 26.02
C GLY A 282 -31.98 -25.49 25.73
N ASP A 283 -32.32 -24.22 25.46
CA ASP A 283 -31.37 -23.15 25.69
C ASP A 283 -30.99 -23.31 27.15
N GLY A 284 -29.78 -23.80 27.46
CA GLY A 284 -29.15 -23.48 28.72
C GLY A 284 -29.25 -21.97 28.76
N SER A 285 -30.19 -21.45 29.56
CA SER A 285 -30.82 -20.15 29.38
C SER A 285 -29.81 -19.19 28.80
N LEU A 286 -30.06 -18.51 27.67
CA LEU A 286 -29.27 -17.32 27.37
C LEU A 286 -29.31 -16.53 28.68
N PRO A 287 -28.21 -16.43 29.44
CA PRO A 287 -28.23 -15.36 30.36
C PRO A 287 -28.18 -14.20 29.38
N VAL A 288 -29.23 -13.39 29.36
CA VAL A 288 -28.96 -11.96 29.24
C VAL A 288 -28.21 -11.61 30.54
N SER A 289 -27.01 -12.19 30.71
CA SER A 289 -26.08 -11.83 31.73
C SER A 289 -25.65 -10.44 31.35
N GLU A 290 -25.29 -9.70 32.37
CA GLU A 290 -24.54 -8.48 32.19
C GLU A 290 -23.35 -8.71 31.23
N GLU A 291 -22.73 -9.89 31.26
CA GLU A 291 -21.62 -10.29 30.39
C GLU A 291 -21.99 -10.38 28.90
N ALA A 292 -23.08 -11.06 28.52
CA ALA A 292 -23.51 -11.14 27.12
C ALA A 292 -23.96 -9.77 26.57
N THR A 293 -24.64 -8.98 27.41
CA THR A 293 -25.03 -7.60 27.06
C THR A 293 -23.80 -6.72 26.89
N ARG A 294 -22.81 -6.84 27.79
CA ARG A 294 -21.53 -6.12 27.72
C ARG A 294 -20.72 -6.53 26.50
N ALA A 295 -20.77 -7.79 26.07
CA ALA A 295 -20.14 -8.26 24.84
C ALA A 295 -20.76 -7.61 23.59
N LEU A 296 -22.10 -7.54 23.49
CA LEU A 296 -22.80 -6.85 22.41
C LEU A 296 -22.49 -5.34 22.39
N PHE A 297 -22.50 -4.67 23.55
CA PHE A 297 -22.10 -3.27 23.66
C PHE A 297 -20.63 -3.08 23.24
N GLY A 298 -19.75 -3.99 23.63
CA GLY A 298 -18.35 -3.99 23.21
C GLY A 298 -18.18 -4.11 21.70
N GLN A 299 -18.98 -4.96 21.03
CA GLN A 299 -18.97 -5.06 19.56
C GLN A 299 -19.44 -3.77 18.87
N VAL A 300 -20.50 -3.13 19.39
CA VAL A 300 -20.98 -1.85 18.84
C VAL A 300 -19.95 -0.75 19.05
N GLN A 301 -19.34 -0.66 20.23
CA GLN A 301 -18.26 0.30 20.50
C GLN A 301 -17.05 0.05 19.59
N TYR A 302 -16.63 -1.20 19.45
CA TYR A 302 -15.54 -1.59 18.57
C TYR A 302 -15.81 -1.20 17.11
N LEU A 303 -17.03 -1.40 16.61
CA LEU A 303 -17.41 -0.99 15.25
C LEU A 303 -17.39 0.53 15.10
N GLN A 304 -17.90 1.28 16.09
CA GLN A 304 -17.88 2.74 16.09
C GLN A 304 -16.45 3.29 16.13
N GLU A 305 -15.60 2.75 17.00
CA GLU A 305 -14.17 3.09 17.06
C GLU A 305 -13.48 2.80 15.73
N THR A 306 -13.72 1.62 15.16
CA THR A 306 -13.15 1.24 13.86
C THR A 306 -13.59 2.22 12.77
N LEU A 307 -14.88 2.55 12.66
CA LEU A 307 -15.37 3.53 11.69
C LEU A 307 -14.74 4.93 11.88
N ASN A 308 -14.61 5.38 13.13
CA ASN A 308 -13.97 6.66 13.44
C ASN A 308 -12.49 6.67 13.06
N ILE A 309 -11.76 5.60 13.36
CA ILE A 309 -10.35 5.43 12.97
C ILE A 309 -10.22 5.45 11.45
N GLN A 310 -11.06 4.70 10.73
CA GLN A 310 -11.04 4.65 9.27
C GLN A 310 -11.32 6.02 8.65
N HIS A 311 -12.29 6.75 9.18
CA HIS A 311 -12.59 8.11 8.76
C HIS A 311 -11.39 9.06 8.99
N GLN A 312 -10.79 9.00 10.18
CA GLN A 312 -9.65 9.84 10.54
C GLN A 312 -8.41 9.52 9.69
N LEU A 313 -8.12 8.24 9.44
CA LEU A 313 -7.05 7.79 8.54
C LEU A 313 -7.24 8.35 7.13
N GLY A 314 -8.47 8.32 6.62
CA GLY A 314 -8.79 8.92 5.32
C GLY A 314 -8.47 10.42 5.29
N ILE A 315 -8.81 11.16 6.34
CA ILE A 315 -8.50 12.60 6.44
C ILE A 315 -6.99 12.83 6.54
N GLU A 316 -6.26 12.05 7.32
CA GLU A 316 -4.82 12.29 7.56
C GLU A 316 -3.94 11.89 6.39
N LEU A 317 -4.29 10.81 5.67
CA LEU A 317 -3.51 10.30 4.53
C LEU A 317 -3.92 10.94 3.20
N LEU A 318 -5.21 11.24 3.00
CA LEU A 318 -5.72 11.80 1.73
C LEU A 318 -6.07 13.30 1.82
N GLY A 319 -6.09 13.88 3.02
CA GLY A 319 -6.41 15.29 3.21
C GLY A 319 -5.35 16.23 2.63
N ALA A 320 -5.77 17.47 2.37
CA ALA A 320 -4.97 18.52 1.73
C ALA A 320 -3.82 19.10 2.59
N HIS A 321 -3.36 18.39 3.61
CA HIS A 321 -2.29 18.86 4.50
C HIS A 321 -0.92 18.44 3.97
N ASP A 322 0.05 19.36 4.06
CA ASP A 322 1.45 19.19 3.61
C ASP A 322 2.26 18.18 4.48
N ARG A 323 1.56 17.31 5.22
CA ARG A 323 2.18 16.34 6.12
C ARG A 323 2.71 15.16 5.30
N ASP A 324 3.93 14.77 5.59
CA ASP A 324 4.56 13.66 4.93
C ASP A 324 4.03 12.32 5.49
N PRO A 325 3.26 11.52 4.73
CA PRO A 325 2.74 10.22 5.19
C PRO A 325 3.85 9.24 5.59
N ARG A 326 5.10 9.44 5.11
CA ARG A 326 6.26 8.63 5.50
C ARG A 326 6.65 8.81 6.96
N THR A 327 6.22 9.89 7.62
CA THR A 327 6.50 10.10 9.06
C THR A 327 5.76 9.11 9.96
N LEU A 328 4.75 8.42 9.44
CA LEU A 328 3.88 7.50 10.20
C LEU A 328 3.20 8.13 11.43
N ALA A 329 3.19 9.46 11.57
CA ALA A 329 2.55 10.15 12.68
C ALA A 329 1.03 9.85 12.77
N TRP A 330 0.42 9.53 11.62
CA TRP A 330 -0.98 9.14 11.49
C TRP A 330 -1.30 7.79 12.15
N LEU A 331 -0.30 6.94 12.44
CA LEU A 331 -0.52 5.74 13.24
C LEU A 331 -1.00 6.06 14.65
N GLY A 332 -0.71 7.27 15.17
CA GLY A 332 -1.21 7.75 16.46
C GLY A 332 -2.72 7.96 16.54
N SER A 333 -3.40 7.99 15.40
CA SER A 333 -4.86 7.97 15.32
C SER A 333 -5.44 6.55 15.29
N THR A 334 -4.58 5.54 15.46
CA THR A 334 -4.96 4.13 15.47
C THR A 334 -4.51 3.45 16.78
N PRO A 335 -5.04 2.25 17.11
CA PRO A 335 -4.56 1.42 18.20
C PRO A 335 -3.10 0.92 18.08
N ALA A 336 -2.42 1.20 16.96
CA ALA A 336 -1.02 0.80 16.80
C ALA A 336 -0.14 1.56 17.80
N ILE A 337 0.75 0.83 18.48
CA ILE A 337 1.68 1.41 19.46
C ILE A 337 3.06 1.73 18.87
N GLY A 338 3.34 1.21 17.67
CA GLY A 338 4.55 1.52 16.92
C GLY A 338 4.46 1.09 15.46
N GLY A 339 5.38 1.57 14.63
CA GLY A 339 5.47 1.15 13.23
C GLY A 339 6.74 1.59 12.52
N SER A 340 6.99 0.99 11.36
CA SER A 340 8.11 1.29 10.48
C SER A 340 7.69 1.16 9.01
N LEU A 341 8.15 2.07 8.16
CA LEU A 341 7.89 2.07 6.72
C LEU A 341 9.17 1.78 5.96
N GLY A 342 9.22 0.64 5.29
CA GLY A 342 10.27 0.29 4.33
C GLY A 342 9.79 0.55 2.92
N LEU A 343 10.54 1.32 2.13
CA LEU A 343 10.26 1.54 0.71
C LEU A 343 11.34 0.90 -0.16
N TRP A 344 10.97 0.36 -1.32
CA TRP A 344 11.95 -0.21 -2.25
C TRP A 344 12.91 0.87 -2.78
N THR A 345 14.22 0.64 -2.62
CA THR A 345 15.26 1.50 -3.22
C THR A 345 15.30 1.31 -4.74
N GLU A 346 15.35 0.04 -5.16
CA GLU A 346 15.22 -0.41 -6.54
C GLU A 346 14.29 -1.62 -6.53
N PRO A 347 13.05 -1.49 -7.04
CA PRO A 347 12.15 -2.63 -7.11
C PRO A 347 12.65 -3.58 -8.20
N ASP A 348 13.34 -4.65 -7.78
CA ASP A 348 13.70 -5.79 -8.63
C ASP A 348 12.81 -6.99 -8.26
N PRO A 349 11.76 -7.28 -9.06
CA PRO A 349 10.84 -8.38 -8.79
C PRO A 349 11.49 -9.77 -8.95
N ASP A 350 12.66 -9.87 -9.57
CA ASP A 350 13.39 -11.13 -9.75
C ASP A 350 14.35 -11.44 -8.59
N ARG A 351 14.53 -10.49 -7.66
CA ARG A 351 15.39 -10.63 -6.48
C ARG A 351 14.59 -11.13 -5.27
N ASP A 352 14.96 -12.28 -4.69
CA ASP A 352 14.28 -12.88 -3.51
C ASP A 352 14.40 -11.99 -2.24
N ASP A 353 15.49 -11.21 -2.14
CA ASP A 353 15.81 -10.33 -1.01
C ASP A 353 16.24 -8.93 -1.51
N PRO A 354 15.28 -8.09 -2.00
CA PRO A 354 15.58 -6.74 -2.47
C PRO A 354 15.84 -5.79 -1.30
N PRO A 355 16.63 -4.71 -1.51
CA PRO A 355 16.85 -3.69 -0.49
C PRO A 355 15.61 -2.81 -0.29
N LEU A 356 15.30 -2.53 0.98
CA LEU A 356 14.28 -1.61 1.48
C LEU A 356 14.95 -0.49 2.27
N ASP A 357 14.68 0.76 1.89
CA ASP A 357 15.03 1.91 2.71
C ASP A 357 13.97 2.11 3.80
N VAL A 358 14.38 2.05 5.07
CA VAL A 358 13.52 2.45 6.17
C VAL A 358 13.43 3.97 6.17
N VAL A 359 12.27 4.52 5.81
CA VAL A 359 12.05 5.97 5.62
C VAL A 359 11.18 6.61 6.70
N GLY A 360 10.59 5.79 7.58
CA GLY A 360 9.59 6.23 8.55
C GLY A 360 9.50 5.31 9.75
N GLU A 361 9.30 5.88 10.94
CA GLU A 361 9.10 5.13 12.19
C GLU A 361 8.14 5.88 13.13
N TYR A 362 7.38 5.15 13.94
CA TYR A 362 6.43 5.65 14.94
C TYR A 362 6.55 4.85 16.25
N GLY A 363 6.45 5.50 17.41
CA GLY A 363 6.34 4.82 18.73
C GLY A 363 7.64 4.36 19.42
N GLY A 364 8.81 4.61 18.84
CA GLY A 364 10.12 4.25 19.45
C GLY A 364 10.70 5.33 20.39
N THR A 365 11.37 4.92 21.47
CA THR A 365 12.05 5.79 22.46
C THR A 365 13.39 6.38 21.98
N GLY A 366 13.51 6.80 20.72
CA GLY A 366 14.73 7.45 20.24
C GLY A 366 14.60 8.14 18.90
N ALA A 367 14.80 9.45 18.87
CA ALA A 367 15.03 10.21 17.65
C ALA A 367 16.35 9.76 17.00
N GLY A 368 16.30 9.23 15.76
CA GLY A 368 17.49 8.97 14.92
C GLY A 368 17.72 7.53 14.42
N ARG A 369 16.68 6.70 14.20
CA ARG A 369 16.78 5.25 13.93
C ARG A 369 16.47 4.79 12.49
N LEU A 370 16.51 5.65 11.47
CA LEU A 370 16.37 5.14 10.09
C LEU A 370 17.56 4.21 9.79
N ALA A 371 17.30 2.90 9.72
CA ALA A 371 18.31 1.84 9.53
C ALA A 371 19.06 1.93 8.19
N GLY A 372 18.77 2.95 7.37
CA GLY A 372 19.19 3.03 5.98
C GLY A 372 18.54 1.93 5.15
N SER A 373 19.26 1.48 4.12
CA SER A 373 18.87 0.34 3.29
C SER A 373 19.11 -0.97 4.05
N THR A 374 18.07 -1.77 4.25
CA THR A 374 18.12 -3.12 4.83
C THR A 374 17.54 -4.15 3.84
N PRO A 375 18.01 -5.39 3.80
CA PRO A 375 17.36 -6.44 3.02
C PRO A 375 15.92 -6.69 3.49
N ALA A 376 15.01 -7.05 2.58
CA ALA A 376 13.65 -7.45 2.95
C ALA A 376 13.60 -8.55 4.02
N SER A 377 14.59 -9.45 4.03
CA SER A 377 14.72 -10.51 5.03
C SER A 377 15.04 -10.04 6.45
N GLU A 378 15.47 -8.78 6.62
CA GLU A 378 15.73 -8.14 7.92
C GLU A 378 14.68 -7.11 8.31
N PHE A 379 13.77 -6.74 7.39
CA PHE A 379 12.60 -5.94 7.73
C PHE A 379 11.54 -6.83 8.37
N PRO A 380 10.90 -6.47 9.50
CA PRO A 380 10.94 -5.15 10.16
C PRO A 380 12.08 -4.97 11.19
N PRO A 381 12.42 -3.73 11.58
CA PRO A 381 13.43 -3.45 12.59
C PRO A 381 13.21 -4.23 13.92
N PRO A 382 14.28 -4.76 14.55
CA PRO A 382 14.17 -5.60 15.77
C PRO A 382 13.41 -4.97 16.94
N TRP A 383 13.47 -3.64 17.09
CA TRP A 383 12.81 -2.92 18.17
C TRP A 383 11.28 -3.02 18.14
N LEU A 384 10.67 -3.27 16.98
CA LEU A 384 9.22 -3.48 16.89
C LEU A 384 8.80 -4.75 17.63
N PHE A 385 9.64 -5.78 17.62
CA PHE A 385 9.36 -6.99 18.38
C PHE A 385 9.53 -6.77 19.89
N GLU A 386 10.52 -5.97 20.31
CA GLU A 386 10.67 -5.57 21.72
C GLU A 386 9.46 -4.77 22.22
N LEU A 387 8.91 -3.91 21.36
CA LEU A 387 7.70 -3.15 21.65
C LEU A 387 6.46 -4.05 21.74
N ALA A 388 6.35 -5.04 20.85
CA ALA A 388 5.27 -6.04 20.92
C ALA A 388 5.34 -6.87 22.20
N ASP A 389 6.56 -7.19 22.67
CA ASP A 389 6.78 -7.97 23.89
C ASP A 389 6.35 -7.24 25.18
N ALA A 390 6.17 -5.91 25.13
CA ALA A 390 5.83 -5.10 26.30
C ALA A 390 4.41 -5.35 26.84
N GLU A 391 3.46 -5.74 25.98
CA GLU A 391 2.09 -6.02 26.36
C GLU A 391 1.59 -7.35 25.75
N PRO A 392 1.06 -8.27 26.57
CA PRO A 392 0.52 -9.53 26.07
C PRO A 392 -0.60 -9.33 25.04
N GLY A 393 -0.55 -10.10 23.95
CA GLY A 393 -1.54 -10.05 22.87
C GLY A 393 -1.21 -9.06 21.75
N ASN A 394 -0.11 -8.31 21.86
CA ASN A 394 0.44 -7.58 20.73
C ASN A 394 1.24 -8.50 19.80
N ALA A 395 1.15 -8.22 18.51
CA ALA A 395 1.92 -8.87 17.47
C ALA A 395 2.53 -7.81 16.53
N VAL A 396 3.58 -8.21 15.82
CA VAL A 396 4.11 -7.42 14.71
C VAL A 396 3.36 -7.81 13.45
N PHE A 397 2.76 -6.82 12.78
CA PHE A 397 2.13 -6.97 11.48
C PHE A 397 3.05 -6.40 10.42
N VAL A 398 3.10 -7.06 9.26
CA VAL A 398 3.69 -6.49 8.04
C VAL A 398 2.67 -6.56 6.94
N VAL A 399 2.34 -5.42 6.36
CA VAL A 399 1.41 -5.31 5.24
C VAL A 399 2.09 -4.68 4.04
N PRO A 400 1.77 -5.11 2.81
CA PRO A 400 2.27 -4.45 1.61
C PRO A 400 1.79 -3.00 1.56
N VAL A 401 2.54 -2.15 0.86
CA VAL A 401 2.14 -0.80 0.49
C VAL A 401 2.20 -0.76 -1.02
N ARG A 402 1.12 -1.19 -1.67
CA ARG A 402 1.06 -1.31 -3.13
C ARG A 402 -0.20 -0.62 -3.61
N GLY A 403 -0.02 0.30 -4.57
CA GLY A 403 -1.12 0.92 -5.29
C GLY A 403 -1.22 0.34 -6.71
N GLY A 404 -2.19 0.83 -7.49
CA GLY A 404 -2.42 0.32 -8.84
C GLY A 404 -1.26 0.58 -9.82
N ALA A 405 -0.43 1.59 -9.54
CA ALA A 405 0.66 1.99 -10.42
C ALA A 405 2.05 1.52 -9.94
N ARG A 406 2.21 1.26 -8.64
CA ARG A 406 3.53 0.99 -8.05
C ARG A 406 3.45 0.16 -6.77
N ASP A 407 4.36 -0.80 -6.67
CA ASP A 407 4.75 -1.39 -5.39
C ASP A 407 5.73 -0.45 -4.66
N TRP A 408 5.33 0.04 -3.50
CA TRP A 408 6.13 0.97 -2.71
C TRP A 408 7.01 0.26 -1.70
N GLY A 409 6.60 -0.90 -1.16
CA GLY A 409 7.30 -1.60 -0.09
C GLY A 409 6.36 -2.16 0.96
N PHE A 410 6.74 -2.03 2.23
CA PHE A 410 6.04 -2.61 3.37
C PHE A 410 5.86 -1.63 4.52
N LEU A 411 4.69 -1.72 5.15
CA LEU A 411 4.40 -1.08 6.44
C LEU A 411 4.41 -2.18 7.51
N ALA A 412 5.28 -2.01 8.50
CA ALA A 412 5.24 -2.79 9.72
C ALA A 412 4.58 -1.99 10.85
N ALA A 413 3.77 -2.64 11.67
CA ALA A 413 3.11 -2.02 12.82
C ALA A 413 2.98 -3.00 13.98
N VAL A 414 2.92 -2.47 15.21
CA VAL A 414 2.68 -3.25 16.42
C VAL A 414 1.30 -2.93 16.95
N GLY A 415 0.51 -3.96 17.23
CA GLY A 415 -0.80 -3.81 17.87
C GLY A 415 -1.46 -5.16 18.14
N ARG A 416 -2.74 -5.13 18.46
CA ARG A 416 -3.55 -6.34 18.73
C ARG A 416 -4.19 -6.88 17.46
N ILE A 417 -4.31 -8.20 17.38
CA ILE A 417 -4.96 -8.90 16.26
C ILE A 417 -6.46 -8.62 16.28
N GLN A 418 -7.01 -8.21 15.13
CA GLN A 418 -8.43 -7.92 14.96
C GLN A 418 -9.16 -9.14 14.41
N ALA A 419 -9.81 -9.91 15.29
CA ALA A 419 -10.47 -11.18 14.96
C ALA A 419 -12.00 -11.11 14.78
N THR A 420 -12.61 -9.92 14.80
CA THR A 420 -14.07 -9.75 14.82
C THR A 420 -14.65 -8.98 13.64
N THR A 421 -13.80 -8.39 12.80
CA THR A 421 -14.22 -7.67 11.60
C THR A 421 -14.26 -8.64 10.41
N PRO A 422 -15.14 -8.46 9.41
CA PRO A 422 -15.03 -9.25 8.17
C PRO A 422 -13.64 -9.09 7.51
N PRO A 423 -13.10 -10.14 6.85
CA PRO A 423 -11.76 -10.09 6.25
C PRO A 423 -11.65 -9.00 5.18
N GLY A 424 -10.49 -8.36 5.09
CA GLY A 424 -10.19 -7.26 4.19
C GLY A 424 -10.76 -5.90 4.62
N ARG A 425 -11.40 -5.81 5.79
CA ARG A 425 -11.89 -4.54 6.38
C ARG A 425 -11.14 -4.13 7.64
N GLU A 426 -10.18 -4.93 8.07
CA GLU A 426 -9.29 -4.64 9.19
C GLU A 426 -8.42 -3.41 8.91
N MET A 427 -8.01 -2.79 10.01
CA MET A 427 -7.31 -1.50 10.01
C MET A 427 -5.99 -1.55 9.23
N MET A 428 -5.23 -2.64 9.34
CA MET A 428 -3.91 -2.77 8.71
C MET A 428 -4.00 -2.82 7.18
N ASN A 429 -4.96 -3.58 6.63
CA ASN A 429 -5.21 -3.63 5.19
C ASN A 429 -5.58 -2.25 4.64
N GLN A 430 -6.45 -1.51 5.34
CA GLN A 430 -6.85 -0.17 4.93
C GLN A 430 -5.71 0.85 5.06
N SER A 431 -4.91 0.75 6.12
CA SER A 431 -3.74 1.61 6.34
C SER A 431 -2.72 1.47 5.21
N GLY A 432 -2.42 0.24 4.78
CA GLY A 432 -1.55 -0.01 3.62
C GLY A 432 -2.09 0.59 2.32
N ALA A 433 -3.39 0.50 2.07
CA ALA A 433 -4.03 1.02 0.86
C ALA A 433 -4.05 2.56 0.82
N LEU A 434 -4.45 3.20 1.92
CA LEU A 434 -4.47 4.66 2.03
C LEU A 434 -3.05 5.24 1.97
N LEU A 435 -2.07 4.56 2.58
CA LEU A 435 -0.68 4.98 2.52
C LEU A 435 -0.15 4.90 1.08
N ALA A 436 -0.42 3.82 0.36
CA ALA A 436 -0.04 3.69 -1.04
C ALA A 436 -0.63 4.82 -1.89
N ALA A 437 -1.92 5.09 -1.74
CA ALA A 437 -2.59 6.19 -2.45
C ALA A 437 -1.98 7.57 -2.11
N ALA A 438 -1.64 7.81 -0.84
CA ALA A 438 -0.99 9.05 -0.41
C ALA A 438 0.42 9.22 -1.02
N LEU A 439 1.21 8.14 -1.09
CA LEU A 439 2.54 8.14 -1.72
C LEU A 439 2.44 8.35 -3.23
N GLU A 440 1.49 7.68 -3.91
CA GLU A 440 1.23 7.88 -5.34
C GLU A 440 0.82 9.32 -5.65
N HIS A 441 -0.14 9.87 -4.90
CA HIS A 441 -0.58 11.25 -5.08
C HIS A 441 0.59 12.25 -4.92
N ARG A 442 1.44 12.07 -3.91
CA ARG A 442 2.62 12.95 -3.72
C ARG A 442 3.64 12.82 -4.84
N ALA A 443 3.93 11.60 -5.29
CA ALA A 443 4.83 11.39 -6.42
C ALA A 443 4.29 12.01 -7.71
N MET A 444 2.97 11.90 -7.95
CA MET A 444 2.31 12.54 -9.07
C MET A 444 2.40 14.07 -9.00
N VAL A 445 2.13 14.67 -7.84
CA VAL A 445 2.25 16.13 -7.64
C VAL A 445 3.70 16.60 -7.81
N ALA A 446 4.68 15.85 -7.29
CA ALA A 446 6.10 16.17 -7.46
C ALA A 446 6.52 16.12 -8.94
N ALA A 447 6.15 15.06 -9.66
CA ALA A 447 6.42 14.92 -11.09
C ALA A 447 5.74 16.03 -11.93
N LEU A 448 4.52 16.43 -11.55
CA LEU A 448 3.81 17.53 -12.19
C LEU A 448 4.55 18.86 -12.00
N ARG A 449 5.01 19.16 -10.77
CA ARG A 449 5.79 20.37 -10.47
C ARG A 449 7.12 20.40 -11.21
N GLU A 450 7.84 19.27 -11.27
CA GLU A 450 9.09 19.16 -12.02
C GLU A 450 8.86 19.39 -13.51
N LYS A 451 7.80 18.81 -14.07
CA LYS A 451 7.43 19.01 -15.47
C LYS A 451 7.03 20.46 -15.75
N GLU A 452 6.27 21.09 -14.85
CA GLU A 452 5.90 22.51 -14.96
C GLU A 452 7.15 23.40 -14.94
N GLU A 453 8.09 23.15 -14.03
CA GLU A 453 9.34 23.90 -13.94
C GLU A 453 10.24 23.67 -15.16
N SER A 454 10.33 22.43 -15.66
CA SER A 454 11.06 22.10 -16.89
C SER A 454 10.47 22.81 -18.11
N LEU A 455 9.13 22.79 -18.26
CA LEU A 455 8.43 23.50 -19.33
C LEU A 455 8.61 25.02 -19.22
N ARG A 456 8.53 25.55 -17.99
CA ARG A 456 8.77 26.97 -17.72
C ARG A 456 10.19 27.37 -18.10
N ASN A 457 11.19 26.58 -17.72
CA ASN A 457 12.58 26.83 -18.06
C ASN A 457 12.81 26.76 -19.57
N ALA A 458 12.26 25.75 -20.25
CA ALA A 458 12.34 25.64 -21.72
C ALA A 458 11.63 26.79 -22.45
N ALA A 459 10.54 27.33 -21.89
CA ALA A 459 9.81 28.45 -22.48
C ALA A 459 10.47 29.81 -22.27
N LEU A 460 11.30 29.98 -21.23
CA LEU A 460 11.84 31.28 -20.81
C LEU A 460 13.36 31.42 -20.95
N HIS A 461 14.10 30.34 -21.18
CA HIS A 461 15.55 30.36 -21.31
C HIS A 461 16.01 29.77 -22.65
N ASP A 462 17.16 30.24 -23.13
CA ASP A 462 17.85 29.70 -24.28
C ASP A 462 18.46 28.34 -23.92
N HIS A 463 18.13 27.32 -24.71
CA HIS A 463 18.51 25.93 -24.47
C HIS A 463 20.02 25.66 -24.43
N LEU A 464 20.82 26.49 -25.10
CA LEU A 464 22.27 26.30 -25.19
C LEU A 464 22.99 26.97 -24.02
N THR A 465 22.67 28.23 -23.75
CA THR A 465 23.41 29.06 -22.79
C THR A 465 22.77 29.13 -21.41
N GLY A 466 21.51 28.72 -21.26
CA GLY A 466 20.73 28.87 -20.02
C GLY A 466 20.36 30.32 -19.68
N LEU A 467 20.71 31.28 -20.53
CA LEU A 467 20.33 32.68 -20.36
C LEU A 467 18.83 32.88 -20.66
N PRO A 468 18.18 33.91 -20.08
CA PRO A 468 16.90 34.41 -20.56
C PRO A 468 16.80 34.44 -22.08
N ASN A 469 15.72 33.88 -22.63
CA ASN A 469 15.42 34.00 -24.05
C ASN A 469 14.67 35.32 -24.33
N ARG A 470 14.24 35.49 -25.59
CA ARG A 470 13.48 36.67 -26.02
C ARG A 470 12.24 36.96 -25.14
N VAL A 471 11.47 35.94 -24.78
CA VAL A 471 10.23 36.10 -24.00
C VAL A 471 10.54 36.65 -22.61
N LEU A 472 11.53 36.07 -21.92
CA LEU A 472 11.91 36.54 -20.58
C LEU A 472 12.60 37.91 -20.62
N LEU A 473 13.34 38.22 -21.68
CA LEU A 473 13.92 39.55 -21.90
C LEU A 473 12.81 40.62 -22.04
N GLU A 474 11.80 40.36 -22.87
CA GLU A 474 10.67 41.28 -23.09
C GLU A 474 9.90 41.56 -21.79
N ASP A 475 9.65 40.54 -20.97
CA ASP A 475 9.05 40.71 -19.64
C ASP A 475 9.92 41.61 -18.75
N ARG A 476 11.23 41.35 -18.65
CA ARG A 476 12.14 42.16 -17.82
C ARG A 476 12.27 43.59 -18.31
N LEU A 477 12.27 43.80 -19.64
CA LEU A 477 12.24 45.13 -20.25
C LEU A 477 10.97 45.91 -19.90
N ASN A 478 9.81 45.25 -19.98
CA ASN A 478 8.54 45.84 -19.57
C ASN A 478 8.54 46.20 -18.08
N GLN A 479 9.08 45.34 -17.22
CA GLN A 479 9.22 45.64 -15.79
C GLN A 479 10.15 46.83 -15.53
N ALA A 480 11.29 46.92 -16.21
CA ALA A 480 12.20 48.06 -16.11
C ALA A 480 11.54 49.36 -16.59
N HIS A 481 10.78 49.31 -17.69
CA HIS A 481 10.00 50.42 -18.20
C HIS A 481 8.92 50.91 -17.23
N LEU A 482 8.17 49.99 -16.62
CA LEU A 482 7.18 50.34 -15.59
C LEU A 482 7.83 50.98 -14.35
N ARG A 483 9.02 50.51 -13.93
CA ARG A 483 9.78 51.11 -12.83
C ARG A 483 10.26 52.53 -13.18
N ALA A 484 10.83 52.73 -14.37
CA ALA A 484 11.30 54.02 -14.85
C ALA A 484 10.15 55.04 -14.99
N THR A 485 8.96 54.59 -15.41
CA THR A 485 7.77 55.45 -15.48
C THR A 485 7.31 55.94 -14.10
N ARG A 486 7.46 55.11 -13.06
CA ARG A 486 7.13 55.47 -11.67
C ARG A 486 8.19 56.32 -10.99
N GLN A 487 9.44 56.27 -11.46
CA GLN A 487 10.59 56.96 -10.86
C GLN A 487 11.35 57.71 -11.96
N PRO A 488 11.05 59.00 -12.20
CA PRO A 488 11.61 59.76 -13.33
C PRO A 488 13.14 59.85 -13.35
N ASP A 489 13.77 59.76 -12.18
CA ASP A 489 15.24 59.77 -12.03
C ASP A 489 15.89 58.41 -12.33
N ARG A 490 15.09 57.33 -12.45
CA ARG A 490 15.57 55.98 -12.73
C ARG A 490 15.55 55.72 -14.23
N ARG A 491 16.71 55.35 -14.77
CA ARG A 491 16.89 54.99 -16.18
C ARG A 491 17.38 53.56 -16.31
N PHE A 492 17.07 52.94 -17.43
CA PHE A 492 17.64 51.66 -17.84
C PHE A 492 18.25 51.78 -19.24
N ALA A 493 19.23 50.93 -19.55
CA ALA A 493 19.83 50.84 -20.87
C ALA A 493 19.68 49.43 -21.44
N VAL A 494 19.53 49.35 -22.75
CA VAL A 494 19.53 48.11 -23.52
C VAL A 494 20.78 48.12 -24.39
N LEU A 495 21.61 47.10 -24.22
CA LEU A 495 22.81 46.88 -25.01
C LEU A 495 22.55 45.66 -25.90
N LEU A 496 22.60 45.81 -27.21
CA LEU A 496 22.57 44.69 -28.15
C LEU A 496 24.01 44.35 -28.55
N LEU A 497 24.38 43.09 -28.41
CA LEU A 497 25.71 42.57 -28.60
C LEU A 497 25.69 41.51 -29.72
N ASP A 498 26.64 41.60 -30.63
CA ASP A 498 26.88 40.61 -31.67
C ASP A 498 28.37 40.25 -31.68
N LEU A 499 28.69 38.94 -31.68
CA LEU A 499 30.07 38.47 -31.58
C LEU A 499 30.80 38.55 -32.93
N ASP A 500 31.78 39.46 -32.99
CA ASP A 500 32.61 39.62 -34.17
C ASP A 500 33.54 38.42 -34.35
N GLY A 501 33.44 37.76 -35.51
CA GLY A 501 34.27 36.61 -35.87
C GLY A 501 33.68 35.24 -35.49
N PHE A 502 32.50 35.18 -34.87
CA PHE A 502 31.86 33.92 -34.47
C PHE A 502 31.71 32.91 -35.64
N LYS A 503 31.29 33.38 -36.81
CA LYS A 503 31.18 32.52 -38.01
C LYS A 503 32.52 31.87 -38.39
N ALA A 504 33.64 32.58 -38.26
CA ALA A 504 34.96 32.02 -38.57
C ALA A 504 35.34 30.89 -37.60
N VAL A 505 34.88 30.95 -36.34
CA VAL A 505 35.06 29.89 -35.35
C VAL A 505 34.28 28.63 -35.76
N ASN A 506 33.01 28.79 -36.13
CA ASN A 506 32.20 27.68 -36.65
C ASN A 506 32.81 27.05 -37.90
N ASP A 507 33.25 27.88 -38.85
CA ASP A 507 33.82 27.41 -40.12
C ASP A 507 35.18 26.70 -39.92
N SER A 508 35.96 27.09 -38.90
CA SER A 508 37.30 26.53 -38.64
C SER A 508 37.32 25.34 -37.69
N TYR A 509 36.43 25.32 -36.70
CA TYR A 509 36.46 24.36 -35.59
C TYR A 509 35.14 23.59 -35.40
N GLY A 510 34.13 23.85 -36.24
CA GLY A 510 32.84 23.20 -36.23
C GLY A 510 31.83 23.83 -35.27
N HIS A 511 30.55 23.50 -35.47
CA HIS A 511 29.44 24.05 -34.67
C HIS A 511 29.53 23.72 -33.17
N ALA A 512 30.04 22.54 -32.80
CA ALA A 512 30.23 22.19 -31.39
C ALA A 512 31.20 23.14 -30.67
N ALA A 513 32.27 23.59 -31.35
CA ALA A 513 33.18 24.60 -30.81
C ALA A 513 32.50 25.97 -30.73
N GLY A 514 31.67 26.33 -31.71
CA GLY A 514 30.84 27.53 -31.62
C GLY A 514 29.89 27.51 -30.42
N ASP A 515 29.23 26.38 -30.18
CA ASP A 515 28.32 26.21 -29.05
C ASP A 515 29.04 26.36 -27.70
N GLU A 516 30.22 25.75 -27.55
CA GLU A 516 31.07 25.92 -26.36
C GLU A 516 31.52 27.38 -26.18
N LEU A 517 31.87 28.08 -27.25
CA LEU A 517 32.19 29.51 -27.21
C LEU A 517 31.01 30.35 -26.72
N LEU A 518 29.79 30.07 -27.19
CA LEU A 518 28.59 30.80 -26.79
C LEU A 518 28.26 30.61 -25.30
N VAL A 519 28.47 29.39 -24.78
CA VAL A 519 28.35 29.09 -23.35
C VAL A 519 29.37 29.88 -22.53
N GLU A 520 30.64 29.91 -22.94
CA GLU A 520 31.68 30.66 -22.25
C GLU A 520 31.44 32.18 -22.28
N VAL A 521 30.96 32.70 -23.41
CA VAL A 521 30.53 34.11 -23.53
C VAL A 521 29.40 34.41 -22.54
N ALA A 522 28.38 33.56 -22.47
CA ALA A 522 27.28 33.71 -21.52
C ALA A 522 27.79 33.74 -20.05
N VAL A 523 28.72 32.85 -19.71
CA VAL A 523 29.35 32.81 -18.37
C VAL A 523 30.12 34.09 -18.07
N ARG A 524 30.93 34.60 -19.02
CA ARG A 524 31.70 35.85 -18.85
C ARG A 524 30.78 37.05 -18.65
N LEU A 525 29.77 37.20 -19.51
CA LEU A 525 28.80 38.30 -19.41
C LEU A 525 28.06 38.26 -18.07
N THR A 526 27.62 37.08 -17.63
CA THR A 526 26.90 36.91 -16.36
C THR A 526 27.76 37.26 -15.15
N ARG A 527 29.06 36.94 -15.17
CA ARG A 527 30.00 37.27 -14.07
C ARG A 527 30.34 38.75 -13.99
N LEU A 528 30.35 39.45 -15.13
CA LEU A 528 30.67 40.88 -15.19
C LEU A 528 29.53 41.74 -14.61
N LEU A 529 28.29 41.27 -14.75
CA LEU A 529 27.10 42.06 -14.51
C LEU A 529 26.53 41.90 -13.10
N ARG A 530 25.77 42.90 -12.65
CA ARG A 530 25.17 42.90 -11.32
C ARG A 530 23.92 42.04 -11.31
N ARG A 531 23.49 41.60 -10.12
CA ARG A 531 22.22 40.86 -9.97
C ARG A 531 20.98 41.60 -10.46
N SER A 532 21.02 42.93 -10.54
CA SER A 532 19.94 43.77 -11.10
C SER A 532 19.89 43.76 -12.62
N ASP A 533 21.01 43.44 -13.27
CA ASP A 533 21.15 43.45 -14.71
C ASP A 533 20.73 42.10 -15.28
N THR A 534 20.38 42.07 -16.56
CA THR A 534 19.94 40.86 -17.24
C THR A 534 20.75 40.66 -18.49
N VAL A 535 21.32 39.47 -18.67
CA VAL A 535 21.82 39.00 -19.96
C VAL A 535 20.77 38.09 -20.56
N ALA A 536 20.47 38.25 -21.84
CA ALA A 536 19.60 37.38 -22.61
C ALA A 536 20.30 36.99 -23.91
N ARG A 537 19.89 35.88 -24.51
CA ARG A 537 20.33 35.46 -25.84
C ARG A 537 19.11 35.35 -26.75
N LEU A 538 19.17 36.02 -27.90
CA LEU A 538 18.06 36.06 -28.85
C LEU A 538 18.14 34.94 -29.90
N GLY A 539 19.34 34.40 -30.12
CA GLY A 539 19.65 33.34 -31.08
C GLY A 539 21.02 33.58 -31.73
N GLY A 540 21.60 32.56 -32.36
CA GLY A 540 22.87 32.70 -33.09
C GLY A 540 24.02 33.19 -32.19
N ASP A 541 24.57 34.36 -32.48
CA ASP A 541 25.62 35.08 -31.75
C ASP A 541 25.12 36.38 -31.09
N GLU A 542 23.80 36.58 -31.03
CA GLU A 542 23.18 37.79 -30.51
C GLU A 542 22.84 37.68 -29.01
N PHE A 543 23.42 38.59 -28.23
CA PHE A 543 23.14 38.76 -26.81
C PHE A 543 22.54 40.13 -26.54
N VAL A 544 21.67 40.23 -25.53
CA VAL A 544 21.15 41.50 -25.03
C VAL A 544 21.50 41.65 -23.57
N VAL A 545 22.00 42.82 -23.19
CA VAL A 545 22.18 43.20 -21.79
C VAL A 545 21.22 44.33 -21.44
N LEU A 546 20.35 44.10 -20.46
CA LEU A 546 19.51 45.12 -19.83
C LEU A 546 20.17 45.56 -18.52
N LEU A 547 20.53 46.84 -18.45
CA LEU A 547 21.05 47.50 -17.25
C LEU A 547 19.90 48.22 -16.54
N ASP A 548 19.42 47.70 -15.42
CA ASP A 548 18.33 48.32 -14.63
C ASP A 548 18.92 49.22 -13.53
N GLY A 549 19.05 50.51 -13.83
CA GLY A 549 19.57 51.53 -12.90
C GLY A 549 20.87 52.17 -13.39
N VAL A 550 20.78 52.98 -14.45
CA VAL A 550 21.92 53.68 -15.07
C VAL A 550 22.04 55.11 -14.55
N ALA A 551 23.22 55.49 -14.06
CA ALA A 551 23.49 56.83 -13.54
C ALA A 551 23.82 57.82 -14.68
N GLY A 552 22.81 58.59 -15.09
CA GLY A 552 22.96 59.64 -16.10
C GLY A 552 23.19 59.12 -17.53
N PRO A 553 23.39 60.02 -18.51
CA PRO A 553 23.46 59.67 -19.94
C PRO A 553 24.60 58.71 -20.32
N HIS A 554 25.71 58.72 -19.57
CA HIS A 554 26.92 57.94 -19.86
C HIS A 554 27.15 56.78 -18.87
N GLY A 555 26.20 56.50 -17.98
CA GLY A 555 26.38 55.48 -16.94
C GLY A 555 26.53 54.05 -17.45
N HIS A 556 26.19 53.79 -18.71
CA HIS A 556 26.36 52.49 -19.37
C HIS A 556 27.80 52.27 -19.91
N GLN A 557 28.56 53.35 -20.14
CA GLN A 557 29.87 53.29 -20.80
C GLN A 557 30.87 52.35 -20.08
N PRO A 558 31.02 52.40 -18.74
CA PRO A 558 31.94 51.50 -18.05
C PRO A 558 31.59 50.01 -18.22
N VAL A 559 30.29 49.70 -18.39
CA VAL A 559 29.83 48.33 -18.62
C VAL A 559 30.14 47.90 -20.05
N CYS A 560 29.92 48.76 -21.05
CA CYS A 560 30.31 48.49 -22.44
C CYS A 560 31.81 48.25 -22.57
N ASP A 561 32.63 49.09 -21.94
CA ASP A 561 34.10 48.95 -21.95
C ASP A 561 34.53 47.65 -21.28
N GLY A 562 33.91 47.30 -20.14
CA GLY A 562 34.15 46.05 -19.43
C GLY A 562 33.77 44.80 -20.23
N ILE A 563 32.61 44.83 -20.91
CA ILE A 563 32.18 43.74 -21.80
C ILE A 563 33.19 43.58 -22.94
N THR A 564 33.54 44.68 -23.62
CA THR A 564 34.47 44.66 -24.75
C THR A 564 35.83 44.10 -24.36
N ALA A 565 36.38 44.54 -23.21
CA ALA A 565 37.64 44.04 -22.69
C ALA A 565 37.57 42.55 -22.32
N SER A 566 36.48 42.12 -21.65
CA SER A 566 36.31 40.72 -21.22
C SER A 566 36.11 39.75 -22.38
N ILE A 567 35.43 40.17 -23.45
CA ILE A 567 35.25 39.35 -24.66
C ILE A 567 36.54 39.31 -25.51
N ALA A 568 37.35 40.37 -25.51
CA ALA A 568 38.63 40.37 -26.22
C ALA A 568 39.68 39.39 -25.64
N GLU A 569 39.51 38.96 -24.39
CA GLU A 569 40.37 37.95 -23.79
C GLU A 569 40.19 36.58 -24.51
N PRO A 570 41.28 35.80 -24.74
CA PRO A 570 41.18 34.53 -25.44
C PRO A 570 40.22 33.54 -24.76
N PHE A 571 39.41 32.84 -25.54
CA PHE A 571 38.57 31.72 -25.09
C PHE A 571 39.29 30.39 -25.31
N ALA A 572 39.21 29.48 -24.35
CA ALA A 572 39.66 28.11 -24.51
C ALA A 572 38.46 27.25 -24.93
N VAL A 573 38.43 26.81 -26.19
CA VAL A 573 37.30 26.12 -26.81
C VAL A 573 37.85 24.95 -27.63
N ALA A 574 37.34 23.74 -27.44
CA ALA A 574 37.82 22.53 -28.11
C ALA A 574 39.35 22.34 -28.05
N GLY A 575 40.00 22.78 -26.96
CA GLY A 575 41.46 22.73 -26.79
C GLY A 575 42.26 23.79 -27.54
N HIS A 576 41.60 24.74 -28.21
CA HIS A 576 42.22 25.85 -28.94
C HIS A 576 42.00 27.19 -28.24
N LYS A 577 42.91 28.15 -28.47
CA LYS A 577 42.73 29.54 -28.06
C LYS A 577 42.09 30.34 -29.19
N VAL A 578 40.86 30.77 -28.99
CA VAL A 578 40.07 31.52 -29.96
C VAL A 578 39.94 32.97 -29.50
N HIS A 579 40.00 33.92 -30.44
CA HIS A 579 39.77 35.33 -30.18
C HIS A 579 38.53 35.78 -30.95
N VAL A 580 37.58 36.39 -30.26
CA VAL A 580 36.40 37.03 -30.85
C VAL A 580 36.29 38.45 -30.33
N GLY A 581 35.67 39.32 -31.12
CA GLY A 581 35.28 40.65 -30.69
C GLY A 581 33.81 40.71 -30.34
N VAL A 582 33.34 41.89 -29.97
CA VAL A 582 31.92 42.16 -29.80
C VAL A 582 31.60 43.56 -30.29
N SER A 583 30.57 43.66 -31.12
CA SER A 583 29.97 44.93 -31.51
C SER A 583 28.79 45.22 -30.59
N ILE A 584 28.78 46.38 -29.91
CA ILE A 584 27.76 46.75 -28.92
C ILE A 584 27.00 47.99 -29.40
N GLY A 585 25.69 47.86 -29.57
CA GLY A 585 24.78 49.00 -29.76
C GLY A 585 24.03 49.32 -28.47
N VAL A 586 23.83 50.60 -28.17
CA VAL A 586 23.24 51.03 -26.89
C VAL A 586 22.04 51.95 -27.12
N ALA A 587 20.94 51.67 -26.41
CA ALA A 587 19.81 52.57 -26.29
C ALA A 587 19.50 52.86 -24.80
N LEU A 588 19.23 54.12 -24.47
CA LEU A 588 18.96 54.58 -23.11
C LEU A 588 17.50 55.03 -22.97
N SER A 589 16.82 54.59 -21.91
CA SER A 589 15.47 55.06 -21.60
C SER A 589 15.46 56.57 -21.33
N ARG A 590 14.57 57.31 -22.00
CA ARG A 590 14.52 58.79 -21.94
C ARG A 590 13.56 59.35 -20.88
N GLY A 591 12.85 58.48 -20.15
CA GLY A 591 11.86 58.89 -19.14
C GLY A 591 10.59 59.54 -19.73
N ASP A 592 10.44 59.49 -21.05
CA ASP A 592 9.34 60.08 -21.84
C ASP A 592 8.22 59.07 -22.16
N GLY A 593 8.26 57.89 -21.55
CA GLY A 593 7.31 56.81 -21.82
C GLY A 593 7.57 56.03 -23.11
N THR A 594 8.76 56.16 -23.72
CA THR A 594 9.14 55.36 -24.91
C THR A 594 8.96 53.84 -24.64
N PRO A 595 8.21 53.12 -25.50
CA PRO A 595 8.00 51.67 -25.35
C PRO A 595 9.30 50.87 -25.49
N PRO A 596 9.45 49.74 -24.78
CA PRO A 596 10.67 48.91 -24.84
C PRO A 596 11.09 48.44 -26.23
N ASP A 597 10.13 48.10 -27.10
CA ASP A 597 10.40 47.65 -28.47
C ASP A 597 11.16 48.70 -29.30
N HIS A 598 10.94 49.99 -29.01
CA HIS A 598 11.64 51.07 -29.68
C HIS A 598 13.12 51.13 -29.25
N LEU A 599 13.40 50.89 -27.97
CA LEU A 599 14.77 50.86 -27.45
C LEU A 599 15.58 49.69 -28.01
N LEU A 600 14.96 48.52 -28.18
CA LEU A 600 15.62 47.38 -28.86
C LEU A 600 16.00 47.73 -30.30
N ARG A 601 15.13 48.42 -31.05
CA ARG A 601 15.41 48.86 -32.43
C ARG A 601 16.49 49.95 -32.49
N GLU A 602 16.49 50.89 -31.55
CA GLU A 602 17.56 51.89 -31.45
C GLU A 602 18.92 51.25 -31.15
N ALA A 603 18.95 50.26 -30.24
CA ALA A 603 20.17 49.52 -29.92
C ALA A 603 20.66 48.70 -31.13
N ASP A 604 19.75 48.07 -31.88
CA ASP A 604 20.08 47.34 -33.11
C ASP A 604 20.69 48.24 -34.19
N ALA A 605 20.10 49.41 -34.45
CA ALA A 605 20.64 50.38 -35.39
C ALA A 605 22.05 50.84 -34.98
N ALA A 606 22.25 51.16 -33.69
CA ALA A 606 23.56 51.55 -33.16
C ALA A 606 24.60 50.41 -33.25
N MET A 607 24.18 49.16 -33.04
CA MET A 607 25.05 47.99 -33.16
C MET A 607 25.48 47.77 -34.61
N TYR A 608 24.55 47.89 -35.56
CA TYR A 608 24.85 47.73 -36.98
C TYR A 608 25.86 48.80 -37.48
N GLU A 609 25.70 50.04 -37.02
CA GLU A 609 26.67 51.11 -37.28
C GLU A 609 28.06 50.76 -36.72
N ALA A 610 28.13 50.32 -35.46
CA ALA A 610 29.38 49.89 -34.83
C ALA A 610 30.05 48.73 -35.61
N LYS A 611 29.28 47.70 -35.98
CA LYS A 611 29.74 46.53 -36.75
C LYS A 611 30.26 46.93 -38.14
N SER A 612 29.63 47.92 -38.78
CA SER A 612 30.05 48.44 -40.09
C SER A 612 31.39 49.19 -40.04
N LEU A 613 31.69 49.86 -38.92
CA LEU A 613 32.95 50.57 -38.70
C LEU A 613 34.09 49.60 -38.42
N THR A 614 33.83 48.52 -37.69
CA THR A 614 34.80 47.44 -37.42
C THR A 614 35.15 46.67 -38.69
N ARG A 615 34.19 46.38 -39.60
CA ARG A 615 34.46 45.72 -40.90
C ARG A 615 35.25 46.57 -41.91
N ARG A 616 35.31 47.89 -41.72
CA ARG A 616 36.06 48.83 -42.57
C ARG A 616 37.50 49.07 -42.08
N ARG A 617 37.84 48.54 -40.91
CA ARG A 617 39.20 48.53 -40.33
C ARG A 617 39.80 47.14 -40.49
#